data_AF-A0A2P5NNB1-F1
#
_entry.id   AF-A0A2P5NNB1-F1
#
_cell.length_a   1.000
_cell.length_b   1.000
_cell.length_c   1.000
_cell.angle_alpha   90.00
_cell.angle_beta   90.00
_cell.angle_gamma   90.00
#
_symmetry.space_group_name_H-M   'P 1'
#
loop_
_entity.id
_entity.type
_entity.pdbx_description
1 polymer ?
#
loop_
_entity_poly.entity_id
_entity_poly.type
_entity_poly.pdbx_seq_one_letter_code
_entity_poly.pdbx_strand_id
1 'polypeptide(L)'
;MAIDAERIRFLYRTEEGRIDAATWLRGAGALAAVIAPFMLIWLALSPYTAHDLAKDPFFVPMTAVAYAFVLLYAFVILLVAVCYVNLSAKRFRAIGRAPPVGLAGLAPFMALVAGAAHWLQPRVAEVMSMWWVWGVDAALAGVIAWTIYELGVKESHD
;
A
#
# COMPACT_ATOMS: atom_id res chain seq x y z
N MET A 1 13.36 13.37 -20.18
CA MET A 1 12.57 12.53 -21.10
C MET A 1 11.12 12.65 -20.66
N ALA A 2 10.26 13.31 -21.43
CA ALA A 2 8.85 13.44 -21.08
C ALA A 2 8.24 12.02 -21.02
N ILE A 3 7.62 11.67 -19.91
CA ILE A 3 6.87 10.42 -19.83
C ILE A 3 5.62 10.61 -20.69
N ASP A 4 5.50 9.81 -21.75
CA ASP A 4 4.32 9.81 -22.60
C ASP A 4 3.09 9.32 -21.80
N ALA A 5 1.94 9.96 -22.01
CA ALA A 5 0.67 9.59 -21.40
C ALA A 5 0.31 8.12 -21.71
N GLU A 6 0.67 7.64 -22.90
CA GLU A 6 0.49 6.23 -23.27
C GLU A 6 1.28 5.28 -22.38
N ARG A 7 2.51 5.64 -22.03
CA ARG A 7 3.38 4.84 -21.15
C ARG A 7 2.82 4.77 -19.72
N ILE A 8 2.28 5.88 -19.20
CA ILE A 8 1.63 5.90 -17.88
C ILE A 8 0.39 5.01 -17.89
N ARG A 9 -0.44 5.14 -18.93
CA ARG A 9 -1.64 4.32 -19.09
C ARG A 9 -1.29 2.84 -19.14
N PHE A 10 -0.28 2.47 -19.94
CA PHE A 10 0.20 1.11 -20.03
C PHE A 10 0.64 0.59 -18.66
N LEU A 11 1.50 1.31 -17.94
CA LEU A 11 2.09 0.84 -16.68
C LEU A 11 1.07 0.68 -15.55
N TYR A 12 0.11 1.60 -15.42
CA TYR A 12 -0.68 1.73 -14.19
C TYR A 12 -2.18 1.52 -14.36
N ARG A 13 -2.73 1.56 -15.58
CA ARG A 13 -4.20 1.51 -15.80
C ARG A 13 -4.71 0.20 -16.37
N THR A 14 -3.87 -0.54 -17.09
CA THR A 14 -4.20 -1.87 -17.59
C THR A 14 -3.27 -2.87 -16.95
N GLU A 15 -3.78 -4.05 -16.64
CA GLU A 15 -2.96 -5.16 -16.20
C GLU A 15 -2.24 -5.83 -17.38
N GLU A 16 -2.68 -5.71 -18.63
CA GLU A 16 -2.23 -6.48 -19.81
C GLU A 16 -0.78 -6.22 -20.26
N GLY A 17 -0.13 -7.23 -20.85
CA GLY A 17 1.25 -7.12 -21.32
C GLY A 17 2.29 -7.65 -20.32
N ARG A 18 3.57 -7.35 -20.61
CA ARG A 18 4.76 -7.85 -19.90
C ARG A 18 5.76 -6.71 -19.72
N ILE A 19 6.50 -6.73 -18.61
CA ILE A 19 7.58 -5.77 -18.31
C ILE A 19 8.79 -6.49 -17.71
N ASP A 20 9.96 -5.88 -17.86
CA ASP A 20 11.20 -6.30 -17.24
C ASP A 20 11.30 -5.87 -15.75
N ALA A 21 12.26 -6.44 -15.03
CA ALA A 21 12.48 -6.18 -13.61
C ALA A 21 12.86 -4.71 -13.33
N ALA A 22 13.67 -4.08 -14.18
CA ALA A 22 14.09 -2.70 -13.97
C ALA A 22 12.93 -1.71 -14.16
N THR A 23 12.07 -1.95 -15.15
CA THR A 23 10.83 -1.19 -15.31
C THR A 23 9.90 -1.36 -14.10
N TRP A 24 9.76 -2.59 -13.58
CA TRP A 24 8.96 -2.83 -12.37
C TRP A 24 9.53 -2.08 -11.16
N LEU A 25 10.84 -2.18 -10.89
CA LEU A 25 11.49 -1.48 -9.77
C LEU A 25 11.31 0.04 -9.82
N ARG A 26 11.50 0.64 -11.01
CA ARG A 26 11.29 2.08 -11.20
C ARG A 26 9.83 2.45 -11.02
N GLY A 27 8.91 1.65 -11.54
CA GLY A 27 7.47 1.87 -11.43
C GLY A 27 6.97 1.78 -9.98
N ALA A 28 7.42 0.76 -9.24
CA ALA A 28 7.12 0.56 -7.83
C ALA A 28 7.76 1.65 -6.95
N GLY A 29 9.00 2.04 -7.25
CA GLY A 29 9.68 3.15 -6.58
C GLY A 29 8.95 4.49 -6.76
N ALA A 30 8.43 4.76 -7.96
CA ALA A 30 7.61 5.94 -8.22
C ALA A 30 6.30 5.93 -7.40
N LEU A 31 5.64 4.78 -7.27
CA LEU A 31 4.46 4.64 -6.42
C LEU A 31 4.78 4.84 -4.93
N ALA A 32 5.91 4.31 -4.46
CA ALA A 32 6.38 4.53 -3.09
C ALA A 32 6.68 6.02 -2.83
N ALA A 33 7.27 6.73 -3.80
CA ALA A 33 7.51 8.16 -3.71
C ALA A 33 6.22 8.98 -3.63
N VAL A 34 5.12 8.50 -4.23
CA VAL A 34 3.78 9.12 -4.07
C VAL A 34 3.24 8.92 -2.65
N ILE A 35 3.39 7.73 -2.06
CA ILE A 35 2.89 7.44 -0.70
C ILE A 35 3.68 8.19 0.38
N ALA A 36 5.01 8.27 0.22
CA ALA A 36 5.93 8.80 1.24
C ALA A 36 5.49 10.14 1.88
N PRO A 37 5.16 11.21 1.12
CA PRO A 37 4.73 12.47 1.74
C PRO A 37 3.43 12.33 2.54
N PHE A 38 2.46 11.54 2.06
CA PHE A 38 1.21 11.33 2.80
C PHE A 38 1.45 10.56 4.09
N MET A 39 2.35 9.58 4.08
CA MET A 39 2.74 8.87 5.30
C MET A 39 3.39 9.81 6.32
N LEU A 40 4.27 10.72 5.87
CA LEU A 40 4.90 11.70 6.75
C LEU A 40 3.88 12.68 7.36
N ILE A 41 2.93 13.16 6.56
CA ILE A 41 1.84 14.01 7.06
C ILE A 41 0.95 13.23 8.03
N TRP A 42 0.65 11.96 7.74
CA TRP A 42 -0.10 11.10 8.64
C TRP A 42 0.58 10.96 10.00
N LEU A 43 1.90 10.74 10.04
CA LEU A 43 2.65 10.64 11.30
C LEU A 43 2.54 11.92 12.14
N ALA A 44 2.52 13.10 11.49
CA ALA A 44 2.32 14.37 12.17
C ALA A 44 0.88 14.56 12.66
N LEU A 45 -0.11 14.03 11.94
CA LEU A 45 -1.54 14.21 12.23
C LEU A 45 -2.14 13.14 13.14
N SER A 46 -1.55 11.95 13.20
CA SER A 46 -2.10 10.80 13.95
C SER A 46 -2.40 11.09 15.43
N PRO A 47 -1.62 11.90 16.18
CA PRO A 47 -1.93 12.19 17.57
C PRO A 47 -3.26 12.94 17.75
N TYR A 48 -3.67 13.74 16.76
CA TYR A 48 -4.91 14.53 16.81
C TYR A 48 -6.17 13.70 16.54
N THR A 49 -6.03 12.41 16.23
CA THR A 49 -7.18 11.49 16.05
C THR A 49 -7.69 10.89 17.35
N ALA A 50 -6.94 11.03 18.44
CA ALA A 50 -7.41 10.70 19.78
C ALA A 50 -8.38 11.80 20.25
N HIS A 51 -9.64 11.43 20.45
CA HIS A 51 -10.67 12.35 20.90
C HIS A 51 -11.61 11.63 21.86
N ASP A 52 -11.70 12.14 23.08
CA ASP A 52 -12.53 11.58 24.16
C ASP A 52 -13.73 12.49 24.38
N LEU A 53 -14.92 12.07 23.95
CA LEU A 53 -16.16 12.86 24.09
C LEU A 53 -16.56 13.11 25.55
N ALA A 54 -15.97 12.38 26.52
CA ALA A 54 -16.22 12.63 27.94
C ALA A 54 -15.33 13.75 28.52
N LYS A 55 -14.23 14.10 27.86
CA LYS A 55 -13.22 15.07 28.35
C LYS A 55 -13.02 16.26 27.42
N ASP A 56 -13.18 16.04 26.13
CA ASP A 56 -12.92 17.02 25.09
C ASP A 56 -14.23 17.69 24.63
N PRO A 57 -14.16 18.94 24.11
CA PRO A 57 -15.30 19.58 23.48
C PRO A 57 -15.83 18.78 22.30
N PHE A 58 -17.15 18.79 22.07
CA PHE A 58 -17.77 18.08 20.95
C PHE A 58 -17.15 18.40 19.57
N PHE A 59 -16.59 19.60 19.38
CA PHE A 59 -15.91 19.99 18.16
C PHE A 59 -14.49 20.47 18.42
N VAL A 60 -13.51 19.69 17.94
CA VAL A 60 -12.09 20.04 17.92
C VAL A 60 -11.64 20.15 16.47
N PRO A 61 -11.35 21.35 15.95
CA PRO A 61 -11.02 21.55 14.53
C PRO A 61 -9.87 20.67 14.03
N MET A 62 -8.84 20.47 14.84
CA MET A 62 -7.69 19.64 14.48
C MET A 62 -8.04 18.16 14.31
N THR A 63 -8.98 17.65 15.11
CA THR A 63 -9.50 16.28 14.95
C THR A 63 -10.25 16.14 13.64
N ALA A 64 -11.08 17.12 13.28
CA ALA A 64 -11.76 17.14 11.99
C ALA A 64 -10.78 17.15 10.81
N VAL A 65 -9.73 17.98 10.88
CA VAL A 65 -8.64 18.02 9.87
C VAL A 65 -7.93 16.68 9.77
N ALA A 66 -7.59 16.05 10.89
CA ALA A 66 -6.91 14.76 10.91
C ALA A 66 -7.75 13.65 10.24
N TYR A 67 -9.04 13.56 10.56
CA TYR A 67 -9.93 12.58 9.92
C TYR A 67 -10.19 12.88 8.43
N ALA A 68 -10.34 14.15 8.04
CA ALA A 68 -10.45 14.53 6.63
C ALA A 68 -9.19 14.12 5.85
N PHE A 69 -8.01 14.31 6.44
CA PHE A 69 -6.76 13.84 5.85
C PHE A 69 -6.68 12.32 5.77
N VAL A 70 -7.14 11.57 6.78
CA VAL A 70 -7.18 10.09 6.74
C VAL A 70 -8.03 9.59 5.56
N LEU A 71 -9.17 10.23 5.28
CA LEU A 71 -10.01 9.87 4.14
C LEU A 71 -9.28 10.09 2.81
N LEU A 72 -8.63 11.25 2.65
CA LEU A 72 -7.80 11.54 1.48
C LEU A 72 -6.65 10.54 1.34
N TYR A 73 -5.96 10.26 2.45
CA TYR A 73 -4.82 9.35 2.47
C TYR A 73 -5.25 7.92 2.11
N ALA A 74 -6.36 7.43 2.65
CA ALA A 74 -6.92 6.13 2.31
C ALA A 74 -7.27 6.03 0.82
N PHE A 75 -7.86 7.08 0.25
CA PHE A 75 -8.13 7.14 -1.19
C PHE A 75 -6.85 7.03 -2.04
N VAL A 76 -5.80 7.77 -1.67
CA VAL A 76 -4.49 7.69 -2.34
C VAL A 76 -3.88 6.30 -2.23
N ILE A 77 -3.94 5.67 -1.05
CA ILE A 77 -3.45 4.30 -0.84
C ILE A 77 -4.19 3.30 -1.74
N LEU A 78 -5.52 3.41 -1.87
CA LEU A 78 -6.30 2.54 -2.75
C LEU A 78 -5.92 2.73 -4.23
N LEU A 79 -5.74 3.98 -4.67
CA LEU A 79 -5.32 4.26 -6.03
C LEU A 79 -3.92 3.67 -6.31
N VAL A 80 -2.98 3.87 -5.39
CA VAL A 80 -1.63 3.31 -5.50
C VAL A 80 -1.66 1.79 -5.48
N ALA A 81 -2.49 1.18 -4.64
CA ALA A 81 -2.67 -0.27 -4.60
C ALA A 81 -3.15 -0.83 -5.95
N VAL A 82 -4.17 -0.22 -6.57
CA VAL A 82 -4.65 -0.62 -7.90
C VAL A 82 -3.55 -0.46 -8.96
N CYS A 83 -2.85 0.67 -8.97
CA CYS A 83 -1.73 0.90 -9.89
C CYS A 83 -0.60 -0.11 -9.68
N TYR A 84 -0.30 -0.46 -8.43
CA TYR A 84 0.70 -1.47 -8.08
C TYR A 84 0.31 -2.87 -8.55
N VAL A 85 -0.97 -3.24 -8.40
CA VAL A 85 -1.49 -4.52 -8.90
C VAL A 85 -1.33 -4.61 -10.41
N ASN A 86 -1.73 -3.56 -11.14
CA ASN A 86 -1.60 -3.53 -12.60
C ASN A 86 -0.15 -3.65 -13.06
N LEU A 87 0.76 -2.94 -12.41
CA LEU A 87 2.20 -2.99 -12.70
C LEU A 87 2.78 -4.38 -12.40
N SER A 88 2.49 -4.92 -11.22
CA SER A 88 3.03 -6.20 -10.75
C SER A 88 2.46 -7.39 -11.51
N ALA A 89 1.20 -7.33 -11.94
CA ALA A 89 0.58 -8.37 -12.75
C ALA A 89 1.31 -8.57 -14.09
N LYS A 90 1.76 -7.48 -14.75
CA LYS A 90 2.58 -7.58 -15.97
C LYS A 90 3.89 -8.31 -15.72
N ARG A 91 4.55 -8.04 -14.59
CA ARG A 91 5.81 -8.68 -14.25
C ARG A 91 5.60 -10.16 -13.91
N PHE A 92 4.56 -10.50 -13.13
CA PHE A 92 4.18 -11.90 -12.88
C PHE A 92 3.90 -12.67 -14.18
N ARG A 93 3.28 -12.03 -15.18
CA ARG A 93 3.10 -12.64 -16.51
C ARG A 93 4.42 -12.82 -17.25
N ALA A 94 5.35 -11.87 -17.16
CA ALA A 94 6.67 -11.98 -17.78
C ALA A 94 7.51 -13.14 -17.22
N ILE A 95 7.29 -13.54 -15.97
CA ILE A 95 7.95 -14.70 -15.33
C ILE A 95 7.12 -15.99 -15.39
N GLY A 96 5.98 -16.00 -16.09
CA GLY A 96 5.14 -17.19 -16.27
C GLY A 96 4.37 -17.67 -15.02
N ARG A 97 4.19 -16.83 -13.99
CA ARG A 97 3.45 -17.20 -12.77
C ARG A 97 1.95 -16.93 -12.91
N ALA A 98 1.14 -17.93 -12.57
CA ALA A 98 -0.32 -17.85 -12.53
C ALA A 98 -0.87 -18.11 -11.10
N PRO A 99 -1.94 -17.42 -10.66
CA PRO A 99 -2.65 -16.33 -11.34
C PRO A 99 -1.96 -14.95 -11.13
N PRO A 100 -1.69 -14.16 -12.18
CA PRO A 100 -0.85 -12.97 -12.08
C PRO A 100 -1.46 -11.84 -11.25
N VAL A 101 -2.78 -11.60 -11.36
CA VAL A 101 -3.47 -10.54 -10.61
C VAL A 101 -3.62 -10.90 -9.13
N GLY A 102 -3.95 -12.15 -8.82
CA GLY A 102 -4.08 -12.62 -7.44
C GLY A 102 -2.76 -12.48 -6.68
N LEU A 103 -1.65 -12.88 -7.30
CA LEU A 103 -0.31 -12.74 -6.71
C LEU A 103 0.12 -11.28 -6.57
N ALA A 104 -0.17 -10.44 -7.58
CA ALA A 104 0.10 -9.00 -7.53
C ALA A 104 -0.68 -8.27 -6.41
N GLY A 105 -1.87 -8.78 -6.06
CA GLY A 105 -2.72 -8.24 -5.00
C GLY A 105 -2.28 -8.57 -3.57
N LEU A 106 -1.38 -9.54 -3.38
CA LEU A 106 -1.02 -10.00 -2.03
C LEU A 106 -0.38 -8.91 -1.17
N ALA A 107 0.61 -8.19 -1.71
CA ALA A 107 1.29 -7.13 -0.98
C ALA A 107 0.34 -6.00 -0.54
N PRO A 108 -0.46 -5.37 -1.44
CA PRO A 108 -1.40 -4.34 -1.01
C PRO A 108 -2.49 -4.88 -0.09
N PHE A 109 -2.96 -6.11 -0.29
CA PHE A 109 -3.92 -6.74 0.62
C PHE A 109 -3.36 -6.85 2.04
N MET A 110 -2.16 -7.42 2.19
CA MET A 110 -1.51 -7.55 3.50
C MET A 110 -1.20 -6.19 4.13
N ALA A 111 -0.86 -5.18 3.33
CA ALA A 111 -0.63 -3.83 3.83
C ALA A 111 -1.91 -3.19 4.41
N LEU A 112 -3.06 -3.43 3.77
CA LEU A 112 -4.36 -2.99 4.29
C LEU A 112 -4.73 -3.72 5.58
N VAL A 113 -4.48 -5.03 5.66
CA VAL A 113 -4.70 -5.81 6.89
C VAL A 113 -3.79 -5.31 8.02
N ALA A 114 -2.52 -5.01 7.76
CA ALA A 114 -1.60 -4.43 8.73
C ALA A 114 -2.07 -3.05 9.20
N GLY A 115 -2.46 -2.17 8.28
CA GLY A 115 -3.02 -0.85 8.61
C GLY A 115 -4.27 -0.96 9.48
N ALA A 116 -5.18 -1.89 9.16
CA ALA A 116 -6.37 -2.16 9.95
C ALA A 116 -6.03 -2.68 11.35
N ALA A 117 -5.05 -3.59 11.47
CA ALA A 117 -4.60 -4.12 12.76
C ALA A 117 -4.02 -3.03 13.65
N HIS A 118 -3.14 -2.17 13.12
CA HIS A 118 -2.57 -1.02 13.85
C HIS A 118 -3.61 0.02 14.25
N TRP A 119 -4.66 0.20 13.44
CA TRP A 119 -5.77 1.08 13.80
C TRP A 119 -6.69 0.47 14.86
N LEU A 120 -6.98 -0.82 14.76
CA LEU A 120 -7.94 -1.50 15.63
C LEU A 120 -7.35 -1.85 17.00
N GLN A 121 -6.11 -2.33 17.06
CA GLN A 121 -5.52 -2.88 18.29
C GLN A 121 -5.58 -1.92 19.49
N PRO A 122 -5.27 -0.62 19.38
CA PRO A 122 -5.35 0.30 20.52
C PRO A 122 -6.78 0.52 21.05
N ARG A 123 -7.81 0.22 20.25
CA ARG A 123 -9.23 0.45 20.57
C ARG A 123 -9.92 -0.76 21.20
N VAL A 124 -9.35 -1.95 21.01
CA VAL A 124 -9.89 -3.22 21.54
C VAL A 124 -8.77 -4.06 22.16
N ALA A 125 -7.79 -3.42 22.79
CA ALA A 125 -6.59 -4.05 23.32
C ALA A 125 -6.89 -5.15 24.35
N GLU A 126 -8.04 -5.05 25.02
CA GLU A 126 -8.56 -6.03 25.96
C GLU A 126 -8.99 -7.36 25.30
N VAL A 127 -9.31 -7.35 24.00
CA VAL A 127 -9.70 -8.54 23.22
C VAL A 127 -8.61 -8.94 22.22
N MET A 128 -7.92 -7.96 21.62
CA MET A 128 -6.90 -8.15 20.60
C MET A 128 -5.51 -7.95 21.19
N SER A 129 -4.80 -9.06 21.41
CA SER A 129 -3.41 -9.03 21.87
C SER A 129 -2.48 -8.39 20.84
N MET A 130 -1.41 -7.74 21.32
CA MET A 130 -0.39 -7.13 20.46
C MET A 130 0.30 -8.14 19.53
N TRP A 131 0.30 -9.43 19.88
CA TRP A 131 0.83 -10.51 19.04
C TRP A 131 0.18 -10.59 17.66
N TRP A 132 -1.10 -10.21 17.54
CA TRP A 132 -1.77 -10.14 16.24
C TRP A 132 -1.13 -9.10 15.32
N VAL A 133 -0.78 -7.93 15.86
CA VAL A 133 -0.13 -6.86 15.09
C VAL A 133 1.22 -7.36 14.58
N TRP A 134 2.05 -7.92 15.46
CA TRP A 134 3.35 -8.46 15.07
C TRP A 134 3.25 -9.61 14.07
N GLY A 135 2.25 -10.49 14.22
CA GLY A 135 2.01 -11.58 13.27
C GLY A 135 1.64 -11.07 11.88
N VAL A 136 0.76 -10.06 11.80
CA VAL A 136 0.38 -9.42 10.54
C VAL A 136 1.56 -8.67 9.93
N ASP A 137 2.34 -7.94 10.72
CA ASP A 137 3.54 -7.24 10.26
C ASP A 137 4.59 -8.20 9.71
N ALA A 138 4.81 -9.35 10.38
CA ALA A 138 5.71 -10.39 9.91
C ALA A 138 5.22 -11.00 8.57
N ALA A 139 3.91 -11.25 8.45
CA ALA A 139 3.33 -11.75 7.21
C ALA A 139 3.45 -10.72 6.07
N LEU A 140 3.19 -9.44 6.34
CA LEU A 140 3.39 -8.36 5.38
C LEU A 140 4.86 -8.27 4.94
N ALA A 141 5.80 -8.27 5.88
CA ALA A 141 7.22 -8.24 5.58
C ALA A 141 7.65 -9.43 4.70
N GLY A 142 7.15 -10.63 5.01
CA GLY A 142 7.37 -11.83 4.22
C GLY A 142 6.84 -11.69 2.79
N VAL A 143 5.61 -11.19 2.62
CA VAL A 143 5.01 -10.96 1.30
C VAL A 143 5.78 -9.90 0.52
N ILE A 144 6.22 -8.81 1.15
CA ILE A 144 7.03 -7.77 0.50
C ILE A 144 8.36 -8.34 0.03
N ALA A 145 9.08 -9.05 0.90
CA ALA A 145 10.37 -9.65 0.56
C ALA A 145 10.25 -10.66 -0.58
N TRP A 146 9.23 -11.52 -0.53
CA TRP A 146 8.91 -12.46 -1.60
C TRP A 146 8.57 -11.74 -2.91
N THR A 147 7.75 -10.68 -2.86
CA THR A 147 7.37 -9.91 -4.05
C THR A 147 8.58 -9.24 -4.70
N ILE A 148 9.47 -8.63 -3.90
CA ILE A 148 10.70 -8.02 -4.39
C ILE A 148 11.61 -9.05 -5.06
N TYR A 149 11.75 -10.24 -4.45
CA TYR A 149 12.55 -11.32 -5.02
C TYR A 149 11.98 -11.81 -6.36
N GLU A 150 10.69 -12.14 -6.41
CA GLU A 150 10.07 -12.68 -7.64
C GLU A 150 10.03 -11.64 -8.78
N LEU A 151 9.75 -10.37 -8.47
CA LEU A 151 9.52 -9.35 -9.51
C LEU A 151 10.76 -8.54 -9.84
N GLY A 152 11.61 -8.27 -8.85
CA GLY A 152 12.80 -7.42 -8.98
C GLY A 152 14.11 -8.18 -9.25
N VAL A 153 14.20 -9.46 -8.88
CA VAL A 153 15.46 -10.23 -8.98
C VAL A 153 15.37 -11.35 -10.02
N LYS A 154 14.28 -12.11 -10.05
CA LYS A 154 14.15 -13.25 -10.95
C LYS A 154 14.12 -12.82 -12.42
N GLU A 155 14.87 -13.51 -13.27
CA GLU A 155 14.86 -13.28 -14.73
C GLU A 155 13.53 -13.73 -15.37
N SER A 156 13.14 -13.07 -16.47
CA SER A 156 11.99 -13.52 -17.26
C SER A 156 12.34 -14.76 -18.07
N HIS A 157 11.38 -15.67 -18.19
CA HIS A 157 11.45 -16.75 -19.17
C HIS A 157 10.97 -16.16 -20.50
N ASP A 158 11.89 -15.98 -21.45
CA ASP A 158 11.57 -15.59 -22.83
C ASP A 158 10.86 -16.74 -23.57
#